data_AF-A0A7W6FQL1-F1
#
_entry.id   AF-A0A7W6FQL1-F1
#
_cell.length_a   1.000
_cell.length_b   1.000
_cell.length_c   1.000
_cell.angle_alpha   90.00
_cell.angle_beta   90.00
_cell.angle_gamma   90.00
#
_symmetry.space_group_name_H-M   'P 1'
#
loop_
_entity.id
_entity.type
_entity.pdbx_description
1 polymer ?
#
loop_
_entity_poly.entity_id
_entity_poly.type
_entity_poly.pdbx_seq_one_letter_code
_entity_poly.pdbx_strand_id
1 'polypeptide(L)'
;MSEIVPFLPKEKAKAELGKLLAKGKTKAKDAKAPPSKLKQAKKIKEAAKRELKMSSPGHLARCQAVVGCHWPAAVLLYRIAYLWRTINPKWKGNDGPCLAMLKAHWATSAGLGPGEINTALKRLREYAAHIVTIKPEGIGAGKKLCVYFDSDAFAEAMQTEGYEIKVMANEGMSLFA
;
A
#
# COMPACT_ATOMS: atom_id res chain seq x y z
N MET A 1 16.65 38.30 -11.76
CA MET A 1 17.42 37.18 -12.34
C MET A 1 17.30 36.01 -11.37
N SER A 2 16.54 34.98 -11.73
CA SER A 2 16.28 33.81 -10.87
C SER A 2 17.47 32.84 -10.94
N GLU A 3 18.14 32.62 -9.82
CA GLU A 3 19.20 31.62 -9.69
C GLU A 3 18.62 30.22 -9.93
N ILE A 4 19.03 29.61 -11.04
CA ILE A 4 18.75 28.21 -11.36
C ILE A 4 19.67 27.38 -10.48
N VAL A 5 19.12 26.76 -9.44
CA VAL A 5 19.88 25.79 -8.64
C VAL A 5 20.02 24.51 -9.46
N PRO A 6 21.23 24.06 -9.84
CA PRO A 6 21.42 22.86 -10.63
C PRO A 6 21.04 21.63 -9.79
N PHE A 7 20.37 20.67 -10.40
CA PHE A 7 20.00 19.41 -9.76
C PHE A 7 21.27 18.58 -9.48
N LEU A 8 21.75 18.60 -8.24
CA LEU A 8 22.94 17.85 -7.83
C LEU A 8 22.61 16.35 -7.64
N PRO A 9 23.48 15.43 -8.10
CA PRO A 9 23.35 14.00 -7.85
C PRO A 9 23.28 13.67 -6.35
N LYS A 10 22.45 12.68 -6.01
CA LYS A 10 21.99 12.29 -4.66
C LYS A 10 23.09 12.20 -3.59
N GLU A 11 24.32 11.86 -3.97
CA GLU A 11 25.44 11.72 -3.05
C GLU A 11 26.07 13.05 -2.62
N LYS A 12 26.20 14.00 -3.56
CA LYS A 12 26.70 15.36 -3.25
C LYS A 12 25.70 16.11 -2.37
N ALA A 13 24.40 15.93 -2.61
CA ALA A 13 23.34 16.50 -1.78
C ALA A 13 23.38 15.96 -0.34
N LYS A 14 23.60 14.65 -0.14
CA LYS A 14 23.75 14.07 1.19
C LYS A 14 25.01 14.55 1.92
N ALA A 15 26.12 14.72 1.19
CA ALA A 15 27.38 15.19 1.77
C ALA A 15 27.29 16.67 2.22
N GLU A 16 26.63 17.54 1.46
CA GLU A 16 26.40 18.92 1.88
C GLU A 16 25.40 19.02 3.05
N LEU A 17 24.37 18.17 3.06
CA LEU A 17 23.39 18.13 4.16
C LEU A 17 24.04 17.64 5.46
N GLY A 18 24.96 16.67 5.38
CA GLY A 18 25.78 16.22 6.51
C GLY A 18 26.72 17.32 7.03
N LYS A 19 27.34 18.10 6.14
CA LYS A 19 28.19 19.25 6.53
C LYS A 19 27.39 20.39 7.18
N LEU A 20 26.16 20.64 6.71
CA LEU A 20 25.26 21.64 7.30
C LEU A 20 24.71 21.20 8.66
N LEU A 21 24.43 19.91 8.84
CA LEU A 21 24.04 19.34 10.13
C LEU A 21 25.20 19.36 11.14
N ALA A 22 26.43 19.11 10.69
CA ALA A 22 27.62 19.15 11.54
C ALA A 22 27.99 20.57 12.00
N LYS A 23 27.72 21.61 11.18
CA LYS A 23 27.88 23.02 11.58
C LYS A 23 26.78 23.52 12.52
N GLY A 24 25.66 22.81 12.65
CA GLY A 24 24.50 23.19 13.46
C GLY A 24 24.56 22.78 14.93
N LYS A 25 25.68 23.01 15.64
CA LYS A 25 25.70 22.97 17.10
C LYS A 25 25.27 24.33 17.66
N THR A 26 23.99 24.64 17.62
CA THR A 26 23.42 25.74 18.42
C THR A 26 22.07 25.32 18.99
N LYS A 27 22.01 25.28 20.32
CA LYS A 27 20.77 25.12 21.10
C LYS A 27 19.80 26.24 20.71
N ALA A 28 18.69 25.90 20.04
CA ALA A 28 17.53 26.79 19.95
C ALA A 28 16.28 25.93 19.73
N LYS A 29 15.47 25.79 20.79
CA LYS A 29 14.18 25.10 20.78
C LYS A 29 13.10 25.83 19.96
N ASP A 30 13.40 26.99 19.35
CA ASP A 30 12.38 27.86 18.74
C ASP A 30 12.77 28.46 17.36
N ALA A 31 13.50 27.73 16.53
CA ALA A 31 13.68 28.15 15.13
C ALA A 31 12.42 27.80 14.31
N LYS A 32 11.44 28.71 14.24
CA LYS A 32 10.30 28.59 13.30
C LYS A 32 10.86 28.56 11.86
N ALA A 33 10.68 27.42 11.19
CA ALA A 33 11.06 27.27 9.79
C ALA A 33 10.40 28.35 8.91
N PRO A 34 11.11 28.92 7.92
CA PRO A 34 10.57 29.99 7.10
C PRO A 34 9.26 29.55 6.41
N PRO A 35 8.25 30.43 6.31
CA PRO A 35 6.91 30.09 5.85
C PRO A 35 6.87 29.50 4.43
N SER A 36 7.86 29.84 3.58
CA SER A 36 8.05 29.24 2.26
C SER A 36 8.41 27.74 2.34
N LYS A 37 9.31 27.36 3.24
CA LYS A 37 9.72 25.96 3.47
C LYS A 37 8.60 25.15 4.13
N LEU A 38 7.76 25.76 4.99
CA LEU A 38 6.56 25.13 5.53
C LEU A 38 5.49 24.90 4.46
N LYS A 39 5.29 25.84 3.53
CA LYS A 39 4.38 25.66 2.37
C LYS A 39 4.89 24.57 1.43
N GLN A 40 6.20 24.50 1.15
CA GLN A 40 6.78 23.40 0.37
C GLN A 40 6.67 22.06 1.10
N ALA A 41 6.96 21.99 2.40
CA ALA A 41 6.80 20.76 3.18
C ALA A 41 5.33 20.29 3.23
N LYS A 42 4.36 21.22 3.31
CA LYS A 42 2.93 20.90 3.19
C LYS A 42 2.59 20.39 1.80
N LYS A 43 3.08 21.04 0.73
CA LYS A 43 2.89 20.56 -0.67
C LYS A 43 3.54 19.20 -0.91
N ILE A 44 4.71 18.92 -0.34
CA ILE A 44 5.38 17.61 -0.43
C ILE A 44 4.58 16.55 0.36
N LYS A 45 4.08 16.89 1.55
CA LYS A 45 3.19 16.00 2.31
C LYS A 45 1.85 15.77 1.61
N GLU A 46 1.30 16.76 0.94
CA GLU A 46 0.09 16.63 0.12
C GLU A 46 0.33 15.86 -1.16
N ALA A 47 1.49 16.02 -1.82
CA ALA A 47 1.91 15.24 -2.97
C ALA A 47 2.14 13.77 -2.59
N ALA A 48 2.81 13.50 -1.47
CA ALA A 48 2.95 12.16 -0.92
C ALA A 48 1.59 11.55 -0.54
N LYS A 49 0.67 12.35 0.05
CA LYS A 49 -0.72 11.93 0.29
C LYS A 49 -1.52 11.69 -1.00
N ARG A 50 -1.18 12.36 -2.11
CA ARG A 50 -1.80 12.15 -3.42
C ARG A 50 -1.24 10.91 -4.13
N GLU A 51 0.06 10.63 -4.02
CA GLU A 51 0.66 9.37 -4.49
C GLU A 51 0.15 8.14 -3.69
N LEU A 52 -0.20 8.33 -2.41
CA LEU A 52 -0.87 7.34 -1.56
C LEU A 52 -2.35 7.11 -1.92
N LYS A 53 -2.91 7.81 -2.92
CA LYS A 53 -4.19 7.38 -3.49
C LYS A 53 -3.91 6.13 -4.33
N MET A 54 -4.54 5.02 -3.95
CA MET A 54 -4.57 3.71 -4.63
C MET A 54 -5.05 3.76 -6.10
N SER A 55 -5.02 4.92 -6.76
CA SER A 55 -5.44 5.16 -8.15
C SER A 55 -4.30 5.10 -9.16
N SER A 56 -3.06 4.81 -8.74
CA SER A 56 -1.99 4.52 -9.71
C SER A 56 -2.15 3.09 -10.22
N PRO A 57 -2.15 2.84 -11.54
CA PRO A 57 -2.14 1.49 -12.12
C PRO A 57 -1.11 0.55 -11.48
N GLY A 58 -0.03 1.11 -10.91
CA GLY A 58 1.00 0.36 -10.18
C GLY A 58 0.53 -0.32 -8.89
N HIS A 59 -0.57 0.11 -8.24
CA HIS A 59 -1.02 -0.55 -7.01
C HIS A 59 -1.62 -1.94 -7.28
N LEU A 60 -2.43 -2.07 -8.32
CA LEU A 60 -2.97 -3.37 -8.70
C LEU A 60 -1.87 -4.30 -9.20
N ALA A 61 -0.91 -3.77 -9.98
CA ALA A 61 0.26 -4.52 -10.43
C ALA A 61 1.11 -5.03 -9.26
N ARG A 62 1.28 -4.23 -8.20
CA ARG A 62 1.95 -4.68 -6.97
C ARG A 62 1.16 -5.76 -6.25
N CYS A 63 -0.16 -5.60 -6.10
CA CYS A 63 -1.00 -6.66 -5.54
C CYS A 63 -0.90 -7.95 -6.38
N GLN A 64 -0.74 -7.82 -7.70
CA GLN A 64 -0.52 -8.95 -8.58
C GLN A 64 0.82 -9.64 -8.32
N ALA A 65 1.90 -8.89 -8.12
CA ALA A 65 3.19 -9.46 -7.75
C ALA A 65 3.11 -10.21 -6.40
N VAL A 66 2.51 -9.58 -5.37
CA VAL A 66 2.31 -10.17 -4.02
C VAL A 66 1.59 -11.53 -4.07
N VAL A 67 0.65 -11.72 -5.00
CA VAL A 67 -0.19 -12.94 -5.07
C VAL A 67 0.27 -13.92 -6.16
N GLY A 68 1.54 -13.88 -6.56
CA GLY A 68 2.11 -14.81 -7.54
C GLY A 68 1.53 -14.61 -8.95
N CYS A 69 1.32 -13.36 -9.35
CA CYS A 69 0.78 -12.94 -10.63
C CYS A 69 -0.67 -13.38 -10.95
N HIS A 70 -1.41 -13.91 -9.97
CA HIS A 70 -2.77 -14.39 -10.17
C HIS A 70 -3.82 -13.27 -10.13
N TRP A 71 -4.33 -12.88 -11.30
CA TRP A 71 -5.26 -11.75 -11.50
C TRP A 71 -6.46 -11.72 -10.53
N PRO A 72 -7.27 -12.79 -10.41
CA PRO A 72 -8.41 -12.77 -9.49
C PRO A 72 -8.03 -12.55 -8.01
N ALA A 73 -6.86 -13.05 -7.59
CA ALA A 73 -6.38 -12.87 -6.23
C ALA A 73 -5.86 -11.44 -6.00
N ALA A 74 -5.20 -10.87 -7.01
CA ALA A 74 -4.72 -9.48 -6.99
C ALA A 74 -5.87 -8.48 -6.85
N VAL A 75 -6.92 -8.66 -7.64
CA VAL A 75 -8.12 -7.80 -7.60
C VAL A 75 -8.81 -7.94 -6.24
N LEU A 76 -8.92 -9.16 -5.71
CA LEU A 76 -9.49 -9.38 -4.39
C LEU A 76 -8.66 -8.74 -3.28
N LEU A 77 -7.33 -8.87 -3.30
CA LEU A 77 -6.43 -8.22 -2.34
C LEU A 77 -6.56 -6.70 -2.38
N TYR A 78 -6.52 -6.13 -3.59
CA TYR A 78 -6.70 -4.70 -3.80
C TYR A 78 -8.04 -4.22 -3.26
N ARG A 79 -9.12 -4.99 -3.48
CA ARG A 79 -10.46 -4.70 -2.96
C ARG A 79 -10.51 -4.78 -1.44
N ILE A 80 -9.89 -5.78 -0.82
CA ILE A 80 -9.79 -5.92 0.64
C ILE A 80 -9.11 -4.69 1.24
N ALA A 81 -7.96 -4.29 0.70
CA ALA A 81 -7.22 -3.11 1.17
C ALA A 81 -8.06 -1.82 1.07
N TYR A 82 -8.80 -1.66 -0.04
CA TYR A 82 -9.73 -0.53 -0.20
C TYR A 82 -10.85 -0.56 0.85
N LEU A 83 -11.49 -1.72 1.06
CA LEU A 83 -12.58 -1.88 2.01
C LEU A 83 -12.12 -1.68 3.46
N TRP A 84 -10.92 -2.14 3.81
CA TRP A 84 -10.33 -1.95 5.14
C TRP A 84 -10.18 -0.48 5.50
N ARG A 85 -9.77 0.34 4.52
CA ARG A 85 -9.63 1.79 4.69
C ARG A 85 -10.97 2.52 4.77
N THR A 86 -11.99 2.03 4.06
CA THR A 86 -13.25 2.76 3.86
C THR A 86 -14.34 2.39 4.85
N ILE A 87 -14.41 1.12 5.27
CA ILE A 87 -15.43 0.67 6.22
C ILE A 87 -15.00 1.03 7.65
N ASN A 88 -15.86 1.76 8.35
CA ASN A 88 -15.73 2.05 9.78
C ASN A 88 -17.15 2.21 10.38
N PRO A 89 -17.50 1.51 11.48
CA PRO A 89 -16.71 0.55 12.25
C PRO A 89 -16.48 -0.79 11.52
N LYS A 90 -15.41 -1.50 11.90
CA LYS A 90 -15.14 -2.87 11.42
C LYS A 90 -16.01 -3.84 12.20
N TRP A 91 -16.31 -5.00 11.63
CA TRP A 91 -17.06 -6.03 12.35
C TRP A 91 -16.19 -6.66 13.43
N LYS A 92 -16.76 -6.93 14.61
CA LYS A 92 -16.04 -7.53 15.73
C LYS A 92 -16.07 -9.06 15.59
N GLY A 93 -15.00 -9.61 15.02
CA GLY A 93 -14.80 -11.05 14.94
C GLY A 93 -14.12 -11.63 16.17
N ASN A 94 -13.98 -12.94 16.16
CA ASN A 94 -13.42 -13.70 17.28
C ASN A 94 -11.96 -13.35 17.56
N ASP A 95 -11.16 -13.09 16.53
CA ASP A 95 -9.74 -12.74 16.65
C ASP A 95 -9.49 -11.22 16.57
N GLY A 96 -10.55 -10.40 16.63
CA GLY A 96 -10.48 -8.95 16.56
C GLY A 96 -11.32 -8.33 15.43
N PRO A 97 -11.05 -7.07 15.05
CA PRO A 97 -11.80 -6.42 13.97
C PRO A 97 -11.51 -7.09 12.63
N CYS A 98 -12.56 -7.47 11.89
CA CYS A 98 -12.46 -8.00 10.53
C CYS A 98 -13.51 -7.38 9.59
N LEU A 99 -13.29 -7.56 8.29
CA LEU A 99 -14.30 -7.34 7.27
C LEU A 99 -15.10 -8.62 7.11
N ALA A 100 -16.37 -8.58 7.49
CA ALA A 100 -17.27 -9.74 7.46
C ALA A 100 -18.30 -9.60 6.35
N MET A 101 -18.21 -10.46 5.33
CA MET A 101 -19.21 -10.52 4.25
C MET A 101 -19.47 -11.96 3.82
N LEU A 102 -20.64 -12.21 3.21
CA LEU A 102 -20.85 -13.49 2.52
C LEU A 102 -19.88 -13.62 1.35
N LYS A 103 -19.47 -14.84 1.05
CA LYS A 103 -18.54 -15.13 -0.05
C LYS A 103 -19.03 -14.62 -1.41
N ALA A 104 -20.33 -14.70 -1.68
CA ALA A 104 -20.93 -14.15 -2.90
C ALA A 104 -20.80 -12.62 -2.98
N HIS A 105 -20.92 -11.93 -1.84
CA HIS A 105 -20.71 -10.48 -1.81
C HIS A 105 -19.23 -10.11 -1.96
N TRP A 106 -18.31 -10.92 -1.43
CA TRP A 106 -16.88 -10.75 -1.73
C TRP A 106 -16.61 -10.83 -3.22
N ALA A 107 -17.11 -11.88 -3.89
CA ALA A 107 -17.01 -12.06 -5.33
C ALA A 107 -17.55 -10.84 -6.09
N THR A 108 -18.80 -10.46 -5.81
CA THR A 108 -19.46 -9.30 -6.44
C THR A 108 -18.69 -8.00 -6.20
N SER A 109 -18.20 -7.77 -4.98
CA SER A 109 -17.48 -6.54 -4.64
C SER A 109 -16.12 -6.41 -5.34
N ALA A 110 -15.52 -7.53 -5.71
CA ALA A 110 -14.25 -7.61 -6.43
C ALA A 110 -14.47 -7.79 -7.95
N GLY A 111 -15.71 -7.84 -8.43
CA GLY A 111 -16.03 -8.11 -9.83
C GLY A 111 -15.67 -9.52 -10.30
N LEU A 112 -15.61 -10.48 -9.39
CA LEU A 112 -15.23 -11.86 -9.65
C LEU A 112 -16.45 -12.76 -9.82
N GLY A 113 -16.33 -13.77 -10.69
CA GLY A 113 -17.29 -14.83 -10.84
C GLY A 113 -17.31 -15.82 -9.66
N PRO A 114 -18.37 -16.67 -9.54
CA PRO A 114 -18.51 -17.64 -8.46
C PRO A 114 -17.40 -18.71 -8.42
N GLY A 115 -16.83 -19.07 -9.57
CA GLY A 115 -15.69 -19.99 -9.65
C GLY A 115 -14.37 -19.30 -9.27
N GLU A 116 -14.18 -18.08 -9.74
CA GLU A 116 -12.93 -17.32 -9.56
C GLU A 116 -12.67 -16.96 -8.10
N ILE A 117 -13.72 -16.65 -7.33
CA ILE A 117 -13.56 -16.34 -5.91
C ILE A 117 -12.96 -17.52 -5.13
N ASN A 118 -13.22 -18.78 -5.52
CA ASN A 118 -12.63 -19.95 -4.88
C ASN A 118 -11.12 -19.99 -5.08
N THR A 119 -10.71 -19.82 -6.33
CA THR A 119 -9.30 -19.83 -6.73
C THR A 119 -8.57 -18.62 -6.13
N ALA A 120 -9.19 -17.44 -6.15
CA ALA A 120 -8.66 -16.23 -5.53
C ALA A 120 -8.43 -16.41 -4.03
N LEU A 121 -9.42 -16.93 -3.29
CA LEU A 121 -9.28 -17.20 -1.85
C LEU A 121 -8.21 -18.25 -1.55
N LYS A 122 -8.05 -19.27 -2.40
CA LYS A 122 -6.97 -20.25 -2.26
C LYS A 122 -5.60 -19.59 -2.43
N ARG A 123 -5.42 -18.82 -3.50
CA ARG A 123 -4.17 -18.11 -3.80
C ARG A 123 -3.81 -17.06 -2.75
N LEU A 124 -4.79 -16.34 -2.21
CA LEU A 124 -4.54 -15.41 -1.11
C LEU A 124 -4.00 -16.12 0.14
N ARG A 125 -4.54 -17.29 0.48
CA ARG A 125 -4.02 -18.07 1.62
C ARG A 125 -2.63 -18.66 1.37
N GLU A 126 -2.27 -18.87 0.11
CA GLU A 126 -0.97 -19.43 -0.27
C GLU A 126 0.12 -18.36 -0.27
N TYR A 127 -0.13 -17.21 -0.90
CA TYR A 127 0.90 -16.18 -1.12
C TYR A 127 0.80 -14.99 -0.15
N ALA A 128 -0.40 -14.65 0.32
CA ALA A 128 -0.67 -13.45 1.10
C ALA A 128 -1.15 -13.74 2.52
N ALA A 129 -0.87 -14.93 3.08
CA ALA A 129 -1.29 -15.30 4.44
C ALA A 129 -0.75 -14.36 5.54
N HIS A 130 0.44 -13.79 5.32
CA HIS A 130 1.06 -12.82 6.23
C HIS A 130 0.36 -11.45 6.21
N ILE A 131 -0.45 -11.17 5.17
CA ILE A 131 -1.19 -9.92 5.01
C ILE A 131 -2.67 -10.13 5.38
N VAL A 132 -3.23 -11.26 4.95
CA VAL A 132 -4.64 -11.53 5.00
C VAL A 132 -4.89 -12.88 5.64
N THR A 133 -5.60 -12.87 6.77
CA THR A 133 -6.12 -14.09 7.39
C THR A 133 -7.62 -14.19 7.12
N ILE A 134 -8.04 -15.30 6.51
CA ILE A 134 -9.42 -15.53 6.10
C ILE A 134 -10.02 -16.66 6.92
N LYS A 135 -10.95 -16.33 7.81
CA LYS A 135 -11.65 -17.29 8.65
C LYS A 135 -13.16 -17.21 8.43
N PRO A 136 -13.85 -18.34 8.31
CA PRO A 136 -15.29 -18.31 8.31
C PRO A 136 -15.82 -18.16 9.74
N GLU A 137 -16.74 -17.24 9.96
CA GLU A 137 -17.34 -16.96 11.26
C GLU A 137 -18.88 -16.96 11.18
N GLY A 138 -19.51 -17.31 12.30
CA GLY A 138 -20.96 -17.51 12.39
C GLY A 138 -21.39 -18.96 12.18
N ILE A 139 -22.67 -19.22 12.46
CA ILE A 139 -23.29 -20.55 12.47
C ILE A 139 -24.38 -20.61 11.39
N GLY A 140 -24.50 -21.75 10.70
CA GLY A 140 -25.57 -22.01 9.73
C GLY A 140 -25.48 -21.21 8.42
N ALA A 141 -26.63 -20.91 7.80
CA ALA A 141 -26.74 -20.21 6.52
C ALA A 141 -26.22 -18.75 6.54
N GLY A 142 -25.99 -18.19 7.73
CA GLY A 142 -25.43 -16.85 7.93
C GLY A 142 -23.91 -16.80 8.05
N LYS A 143 -23.19 -17.89 7.75
CA LYS A 143 -21.73 -17.97 7.88
C LYS A 143 -21.04 -16.95 6.98
N LYS A 144 -20.41 -15.96 7.60
CA LYS A 144 -19.67 -14.89 6.92
C LYS A 144 -18.21 -15.29 6.78
N LEU A 145 -17.59 -14.80 5.73
CA LEU A 145 -16.15 -14.90 5.55
C LEU A 145 -15.53 -13.63 6.16
N CYS A 146 -14.87 -13.80 7.30
CA CYS A 146 -14.13 -12.75 7.96
C CYS A 146 -12.72 -12.66 7.41
N VAL A 147 -12.36 -11.44 7.01
CA VAL A 147 -11.05 -11.09 6.49
C VAL A 147 -10.38 -10.17 7.50
N TYR A 148 -9.37 -10.70 8.16
CA TYR A 148 -8.44 -9.96 9.01
C TYR A 148 -7.32 -9.46 8.11
N PHE A 149 -7.01 -8.17 8.22
CA PHE A 149 -6.07 -7.50 7.33
C PHE A 149 -5.00 -6.79 8.15
N ASP A 150 -3.76 -7.16 7.91
CA ASP A 150 -2.60 -6.48 8.45
C ASP A 150 -2.17 -5.37 7.48
N SER A 151 -2.44 -4.12 7.88
CA SER A 151 -2.11 -2.96 7.06
C SER A 151 -0.62 -2.67 6.97
N ASP A 152 0.14 -3.08 7.99
CA ASP A 152 1.58 -2.81 8.05
C ASP A 152 2.31 -3.81 7.17
N ALA A 153 1.97 -5.11 7.28
CA ALA A 153 2.48 -6.14 6.38
C ALA A 153 2.10 -5.88 4.91
N PHE A 154 0.88 -5.39 4.64
CA PHE A 154 0.50 -4.97 3.30
C PHE A 154 1.37 -3.81 2.78
N ALA A 155 1.61 -2.79 3.62
CA ALA A 155 2.40 -1.63 3.23
C ALA A 155 3.87 -2.02 2.94
N GLU A 156 4.44 -2.93 3.73
CA GLU A 156 5.78 -3.46 3.53
C GLU A 156 5.87 -4.25 2.21
N ALA A 157 4.97 -5.20 1.98
CA ALA A 157 4.92 -5.96 0.73
C ALA A 157 4.78 -5.04 -0.49
N MET A 158 3.92 -4.02 -0.41
CA MET A 158 3.72 -3.06 -1.49
C MET A 158 4.91 -2.12 -1.73
N GLN A 159 5.82 -1.96 -0.76
CA GLN A 159 7.07 -1.21 -0.92
C GLN A 159 8.15 -2.07 -1.58
N THR A 160 8.32 -3.31 -1.13
CA THR A 160 9.28 -4.27 -1.69
C THR A 160 8.99 -4.54 -3.17
N GLU A 161 7.76 -4.94 -3.48
CA GLU A 161 7.31 -5.15 -4.86
C GLU A 161 7.33 -3.85 -5.67
N GLY A 162 7.06 -2.72 -5.01
CA GLY A 162 7.14 -1.41 -5.62
C GLY A 162 8.55 -0.99 -6.05
N TYR A 163 9.58 -1.51 -5.39
CA TYR A 163 10.97 -1.32 -5.73
C TYR A 163 11.37 -2.22 -6.90
N GLU A 164 11.02 -3.52 -6.85
CA GLU A 164 11.33 -4.49 -7.89
C GLU A 164 10.69 -4.15 -9.23
N ILE A 165 9.42 -3.71 -9.24
CA ILE A 165 8.75 -3.24 -10.46
C ILE A 165 9.46 -2.02 -11.05
N LYS A 166 9.99 -1.12 -10.21
CA LYS A 166 10.75 0.05 -10.66
C LYS A 166 12.10 -0.34 -11.25
N VAL A 167 12.77 -1.34 -10.68
CA VAL A 167 14.05 -1.86 -11.18
C VAL A 167 13.84 -2.56 -12.52
N MET A 168 12.87 -3.47 -12.63
CA MET A 168 12.56 -4.17 -13.88
C MET A 168 12.13 -3.20 -15.00
N ALA A 169 11.33 -2.18 -14.68
CA ALA A 169 10.95 -1.15 -15.64
C ALA A 169 12.15 -0.31 -16.12
N ASN A 170 13.14 -0.06 -15.26
CA ASN A 170 14.37 0.65 -15.63
C ASN A 170 15.33 -0.23 -16.43
N GLU A 171 15.29 -1.55 -16.24
CA GLU A 171 16.11 -2.55 -16.95
C GLU A 171 15.47 -3.00 -18.27
N GLY A 172 14.32 -2.43 -18.64
CA GLY A 172 13.62 -2.76 -19.90
C GLY A 172 12.95 -4.13 -19.91
N MET A 173 12.81 -4.77 -18.75
CA MET A 173 12.12 -6.06 -18.61
C MET A 173 10.63 -5.85 -18.42
N SER A 174 9.83 -6.52 -19.26
CA SER A 174 8.37 -6.57 -19.14
C SER A 174 7.96 -7.57 -18.06
N LEU A 175 7.17 -7.12 -17.09
CA LEU A 175 6.46 -7.99 -16.12
C LEU A 175 5.31 -8.79 -16.76
N PHE A 176 5.03 -8.57 -18.04
CA PHE A 176 3.91 -9.16 -18.77
C PHE A 176 4.37 -10.07 -19.93
N ALA A 177 5.54 -10.68 -19.82
CA ALA A 177 6.03 -11.67 -20.78
C ALA A 177 5.31 -13.02 -20.65
#